data_AF-A0A2E3MW86-F1
#
_entry.id   AF-A0A2E3MW86-F1
#
_cell.length_a   1.000
_cell.length_b   1.000
_cell.length_c   1.000
_cell.angle_alpha   90.00
_cell.angle_beta   90.00
_cell.angle_gamma   90.00
#
_symmetry.space_group_name_H-M   'P 1'
#
loop_
_entity.id
_entity.type
_entity.pdbx_description
1 polymer ?
#
loop_
_entity_poly.entity_id
_entity_poly.type
_entity_poly.pdbx_seq_one_letter_code
_entity_poly.pdbx_strand_id
1 'polypeptide(L)'
;RHKATAGDLDLFGHASLFQWICRCETRSGTTTLRDWLLEPAVPSEILLRQDAIKELAPRARLREELQLLGRRLRDYPSGPDRMIEWTESPDWLLRRPWVTWLVRLLPALFVASGLTLLLWESGQPVWLALFSLLGCHFLLSLLFGGQVHTRFHHVSSGRGEVQNYLELFHLMEQEPAVATKLVSLQQQATLEHGGIHLRLRQLGAIMVLANLRHSAITFPLWLVLQLGLLWDFHVLAVLETWKRRHGSQVRSWFTALGEYEALASLAAVHHDDPDWSFPTIAPAGKPLQARGLGHPLLTDASRVANDIEIGNPHCCLLVTGSNMSGKSTLLRSTGLNLTLAQMGSPVCATHWESPPLRVMTSMRVSDSLDQGVSFYFAELQRLKEIVDTVRNRTDPTQPQVLFLLDEILQGTNSRERHIAVQQVLTHLLKEGAMGAVSTHDLDLAQIEPLRSACRPVHFRETVETTETGMRMDFDYQLREGVATTTNALQLLKIVGLTNLS
;
A
#
# COMPACT_ATOMS: atom_id res chain seq x y z
N ARG A 1 -3.49 14.53 0.22
CA ARG A 1 -4.96 14.33 0.28
C ARG A 1 -5.38 13.40 1.43
N HIS A 2 -4.70 12.29 1.70
CA HIS A 2 -5.13 11.34 2.76
C HIS A 2 -4.37 11.42 4.10
N LYS A 3 -3.38 12.32 4.22
CA LYS A 3 -2.48 12.39 5.38
C LYS A 3 -3.22 12.57 6.71
N ALA A 4 -4.28 13.39 6.70
CA ALA A 4 -5.06 13.70 7.89
C ALA A 4 -5.87 12.49 8.38
N THR A 5 -6.66 11.86 7.48
CA THR A 5 -7.41 10.63 7.78
C THR A 5 -6.48 9.50 8.23
N ALA A 6 -5.34 9.34 7.57
CA ALA A 6 -4.37 8.31 7.91
C ALA A 6 -3.78 8.48 9.32
N GLY A 7 -3.56 9.72 9.77
CA GLY A 7 -3.09 10.02 11.12
C GLY A 7 -4.15 9.83 12.20
N ASP A 8 -5.42 10.19 11.92
CA ASP A 8 -6.52 10.06 12.88
C ASP A 8 -6.91 8.60 13.18
N LEU A 9 -6.83 7.75 12.15
CA LEU A 9 -7.18 6.33 12.22
C LEU A 9 -5.97 5.45 12.54
N ASP A 10 -4.79 6.02 12.79
CA ASP A 10 -3.56 5.25 13.04
C ASP A 10 -3.28 4.23 11.90
N LEU A 11 -3.43 4.63 10.63
CA LEU A 11 -3.18 3.75 9.48
C LEU A 11 -1.68 3.42 9.33
N PHE A 12 -0.81 4.35 9.68
CA PHE A 12 0.65 4.21 9.65
C PHE A 12 1.29 4.71 10.94
N GLY A 13 2.50 4.24 11.26
CA GLY A 13 3.22 4.56 12.49
C GLY A 13 3.59 3.30 13.29
N HIS A 14 4.08 3.47 14.51
CA HIS A 14 4.57 2.36 15.35
C HIS A 14 3.46 1.40 15.80
N ALA A 15 2.31 1.92 16.22
CA ALA A 15 1.14 1.14 16.65
C ALA A 15 -0.01 1.38 15.68
N SER A 16 0.10 0.86 14.45
CA SER A 16 -0.79 1.20 13.34
C SER A 16 -1.39 -0.02 12.66
N LEU A 17 -2.47 0.20 11.91
CA LEU A 17 -3.12 -0.83 11.11
C LEU A 17 -2.14 -1.49 10.13
N PHE A 18 -1.32 -0.69 9.42
CA PHE A 18 -0.33 -1.22 8.50
C PHE A 18 0.66 -2.17 9.16
N GLN A 19 1.19 -1.82 10.34
CA GLN A 19 2.11 -2.71 11.07
C GLN A 19 1.44 -4.02 11.50
N TRP A 20 0.16 -3.95 11.89
CA TRP A 20 -0.59 -5.11 12.32
C TRP A 20 -0.88 -6.07 11.16
N ILE A 21 -1.33 -5.58 9.99
CA ILE A 21 -1.69 -6.42 8.83
C ILE A 21 -0.52 -6.80 7.93
N CYS A 22 0.53 -5.97 7.84
CA CYS A 22 1.56 -6.16 6.83
C CYS A 22 2.42 -7.38 7.16
N ARG A 23 2.46 -8.33 6.23
CA ARG A 23 3.44 -9.42 6.19
C ARG A 23 4.29 -9.37 4.92
N CYS A 24 4.07 -8.37 4.07
CA CYS A 24 4.85 -8.12 2.86
C CYS A 24 6.31 -7.84 3.21
N GLU A 25 7.22 -8.42 2.44
CA GLU A 25 8.65 -8.26 2.63
C GLU A 25 9.30 -7.55 1.42
N THR A 26 8.64 -7.58 0.26
CA THR A 26 9.10 -6.83 -0.91
C THR A 26 8.64 -5.38 -0.86
N ARG A 27 9.42 -4.51 -1.52
CA ARG A 27 9.04 -3.10 -1.74
C ARG A 27 7.74 -2.98 -2.54
N SER A 28 7.52 -3.88 -3.50
CA SER A 28 6.28 -3.93 -4.26
C SER A 28 5.08 -4.26 -3.37
N GLY A 29 5.17 -5.32 -2.55
CA GLY A 29 4.09 -5.72 -1.65
C GLY A 29 3.75 -4.67 -0.60
N THR A 30 4.77 -4.07 0.02
CA THR A 30 4.58 -2.99 1.01
C THR A 30 3.96 -1.74 0.38
N THR A 31 4.37 -1.38 -0.83
CA THR A 31 3.80 -0.26 -1.59
C THR A 31 2.34 -0.54 -1.96
N THR A 32 2.04 -1.71 -2.51
CA THR A 32 0.68 -2.11 -2.88
C THR A 32 -0.26 -2.08 -1.68
N LEU A 33 0.13 -2.69 -0.56
CA LEU A 33 -0.69 -2.74 0.65
C LEU A 33 -0.93 -1.34 1.24
N ARG A 34 0.10 -0.47 1.23
CA ARG A 34 -0.02 0.94 1.62
C ARG A 34 -1.03 1.67 0.74
N ASP A 35 -0.96 1.46 -0.56
CA ASP A 35 -1.85 2.15 -1.51
C ASP A 35 -3.30 1.67 -1.34
N TRP A 36 -3.52 0.39 -1.05
CA TRP A 36 -4.85 -0.15 -0.72
C TRP A 36 -5.44 0.39 0.59
N LEU A 37 -4.61 0.74 1.58
CA LEU A 37 -5.08 1.42 2.81
C LEU A 37 -5.51 2.87 2.56
N LEU A 38 -4.95 3.51 1.53
CA LEU A 38 -5.17 4.93 1.25
C LEU A 38 -6.28 5.18 0.23
N GLU A 39 -6.47 4.25 -0.71
CA GLU A 39 -7.42 4.39 -1.81
C GLU A 39 -8.44 3.25 -1.81
N PRO A 40 -9.75 3.55 -1.78
CA PRO A 40 -10.80 2.53 -1.84
C PRO A 40 -10.77 1.80 -3.19
N ALA A 41 -10.90 0.48 -3.17
CA ALA A 41 -11.10 -0.30 -4.38
C ALA A 41 -12.55 -0.20 -4.88
N VAL A 42 -12.74 -0.42 -6.17
CA VAL A 42 -14.08 -0.57 -6.76
C VAL A 42 -14.74 -1.88 -6.28
N PRO A 43 -16.08 -1.94 -6.19
CA PRO A 43 -16.78 -3.12 -5.65
C PRO A 43 -16.39 -4.46 -6.27
N SER A 44 -16.21 -4.50 -7.59
CA SER A 44 -15.79 -5.72 -8.31
C SER A 44 -14.41 -6.19 -7.88
N GLU A 45 -13.48 -5.26 -7.68
CA GLU A 45 -12.13 -5.56 -7.22
C GLU A 45 -12.12 -6.02 -5.76
N ILE A 46 -12.97 -5.45 -4.89
CA ILE A 46 -13.14 -5.92 -3.51
C ILE A 46 -13.51 -7.40 -3.49
N LEU A 47 -14.53 -7.80 -4.26
CA LEU A 47 -14.99 -9.20 -4.32
C LEU A 47 -13.89 -10.14 -4.83
N LEU A 48 -13.17 -9.74 -5.89
CA LEU A 48 -12.04 -10.49 -6.42
C LEU A 48 -10.92 -10.70 -5.39
N ARG A 49 -10.65 -9.70 -4.56
CA ARG A 49 -9.68 -9.82 -3.45
C ARG A 49 -10.18 -10.72 -2.34
N GLN A 50 -11.46 -10.62 -1.96
CA GLN A 50 -12.06 -11.49 -0.94
C GLN A 50 -11.90 -12.98 -1.31
N ASP A 51 -12.19 -13.35 -2.56
CA ASP A 51 -12.08 -14.74 -3.01
C ASP A 51 -10.62 -15.22 -2.97
N ALA A 52 -9.67 -14.38 -3.40
CA ALA A 52 -8.25 -14.67 -3.29
C ALA A 52 -7.76 -14.81 -1.85
N ILE A 53 -8.22 -13.94 -0.95
CA ILE A 53 -7.89 -13.98 0.48
C ILE A 53 -8.41 -15.28 1.10
N LYS A 54 -9.66 -15.67 0.82
CA LYS A 54 -10.25 -16.93 1.30
C LYS A 54 -9.47 -18.15 0.81
N GLU A 55 -9.01 -18.14 -0.45
CA GLU A 55 -8.21 -19.22 -1.00
C GLU A 55 -6.79 -19.31 -0.39
N LEU A 56 -6.16 -18.16 -0.10
CA LEU A 56 -4.82 -18.10 0.48
C LEU A 56 -4.80 -18.35 1.99
N ALA A 57 -5.89 -18.05 2.71
CA ALA A 57 -5.99 -18.16 4.18
C ALA A 57 -5.68 -19.56 4.76
N PRO A 58 -6.11 -20.69 4.16
CA PRO A 58 -5.72 -22.01 4.66
C PRO A 58 -4.26 -22.39 4.32
N ARG A 59 -3.59 -21.67 3.42
CA ARG A 59 -2.25 -22.02 2.90
C ARG A 59 -1.11 -21.41 3.74
N ALA A 60 -1.06 -21.72 5.03
CA ALA A 60 -0.08 -21.11 5.95
C ALA A 60 1.38 -21.26 5.47
N ARG A 61 1.76 -22.48 5.06
CA ARG A 61 3.11 -22.79 4.56
C ARG A 61 3.51 -21.91 3.38
N LEU A 62 2.62 -21.70 2.42
CA LEU A 62 2.86 -20.83 1.27
C LEU A 62 3.13 -19.39 1.70
N ARG A 63 2.32 -18.86 2.62
CA ARG A 63 2.50 -17.49 3.13
C ARG A 63 3.81 -17.32 3.91
N GLU A 64 4.17 -18.31 4.72
CA GLU A 64 5.45 -18.34 5.43
C GLU A 64 6.64 -18.41 4.47
N GLU A 65 6.57 -19.26 3.45
CA GLU A 65 7.62 -19.39 2.44
C GLU A 65 7.78 -18.11 1.63
N LEU A 66 6.67 -17.47 1.23
CA LEU A 66 6.67 -16.16 0.59
C LEU A 66 7.38 -15.11 1.46
N GLN A 67 7.07 -15.07 2.76
CA GLN A 67 7.72 -14.16 3.70
C GLN A 67 9.21 -14.47 3.87
N LEU A 68 9.59 -15.74 4.01
CA LEU A 68 10.98 -16.16 4.17
C LEU A 68 11.84 -15.80 2.96
N LEU A 69 11.33 -16.03 1.75
CA LEU A 69 12.00 -15.65 0.50
C LEU A 69 12.08 -14.13 0.38
N GLY A 70 10.99 -13.42 0.67
CA GLY A 70 10.94 -11.96 0.62
C GLY A 70 11.91 -11.29 1.61
N ARG A 71 12.13 -11.86 2.80
CA ARG A 71 13.12 -11.32 3.77
C ARG A 71 14.53 -11.23 3.22
N ARG A 72 14.91 -12.11 2.28
CA ARG A 72 16.22 -12.06 1.61
C ARG A 72 16.38 -10.82 0.71
N LEU A 73 15.28 -10.12 0.42
CA LEU A 73 15.28 -8.89 -0.37
C LEU A 73 15.40 -7.61 0.48
N ARG A 74 15.36 -7.69 1.82
CA ARG A 74 15.50 -6.51 2.69
C ARG A 74 16.85 -5.80 2.55
N ASP A 75 17.89 -6.54 2.18
CA ASP A 75 19.23 -6.00 1.92
C ASP A 75 19.30 -5.14 0.64
N TYR A 76 18.21 -5.11 -0.16
CA TYR A 76 18.10 -4.40 -1.43
C TYR A 76 17.02 -3.31 -1.34
N PRO A 77 17.28 -2.16 -0.68
CA PRO A 77 16.26 -1.15 -0.36
C PRO A 77 15.66 -0.45 -1.59
N SER A 78 16.36 -0.48 -2.72
CA SER A 78 15.82 0.06 -3.99
C SER A 78 14.72 -0.83 -4.57
N GLY A 79 14.63 -2.10 -4.17
CA GLY A 79 13.71 -3.06 -4.72
C GLY A 79 13.79 -3.15 -6.25
N PRO A 80 12.68 -3.47 -6.94
CA PRO A 80 12.70 -3.67 -8.39
C PRO A 80 12.78 -2.36 -9.19
N ASP A 81 12.70 -1.19 -8.53
CA ASP A 81 12.59 0.11 -9.19
C ASP A 81 13.75 0.36 -10.15
N ARG A 82 14.99 0.00 -9.77
CA ARG A 82 16.17 0.15 -10.64
C ARG A 82 16.06 -0.68 -11.91
N MET A 83 15.59 -1.92 -11.78
CA MET A 83 15.42 -2.80 -12.93
C MET A 83 14.30 -2.29 -13.83
N ILE A 84 13.19 -1.83 -13.24
CA ILE A 84 12.06 -1.24 -13.97
C ILE A 84 12.52 0.02 -14.72
N GLU A 85 13.18 0.96 -14.05
CA GLU A 85 13.76 2.17 -14.66
C GLU A 85 14.73 1.83 -15.80
N TRP A 86 15.58 0.82 -15.60
CA TRP A 86 16.48 0.35 -16.65
C TRP A 86 15.70 -0.20 -17.86
N THR A 87 14.65 -1.00 -17.64
CA THR A 87 13.85 -1.55 -18.74
C THR A 87 13.09 -0.50 -19.53
N GLU A 88 12.73 0.61 -18.89
CA GLU A 88 12.01 1.74 -19.51
C GLU A 88 12.94 2.79 -20.13
N SER A 89 14.23 2.76 -19.79
CA SER A 89 15.23 3.66 -20.37
C SER A 89 15.39 3.45 -21.89
N PRO A 90 15.91 4.43 -22.66
CA PRO A 90 16.22 4.21 -24.07
C PRO A 90 17.44 3.29 -24.27
N ASP A 91 17.41 2.46 -25.31
CA ASP A 91 18.57 1.67 -25.74
C ASP A 91 19.71 2.57 -26.23
N TRP A 92 20.94 2.12 -26.04
CA TRP A 92 22.14 2.83 -26.45
C TRP A 92 22.76 2.23 -27.71
N LEU A 93 22.94 0.90 -27.76
CA LEU A 93 23.63 0.23 -28.87
C LEU A 93 22.69 0.03 -30.05
N LEU A 94 21.52 -0.59 -29.80
CA LEU A 94 20.53 -0.91 -30.84
C LEU A 94 19.82 0.32 -31.42
N ARG A 95 20.00 1.52 -30.84
CA ARG A 95 19.58 2.80 -31.45
C ARG A 95 20.63 3.37 -32.42
N ARG A 96 21.86 2.86 -32.40
CA ARG A 96 22.96 3.29 -33.27
C ARG A 96 23.32 2.17 -34.24
N PRO A 97 22.64 2.07 -35.40
CA PRO A 97 22.83 0.95 -36.32
C PRO A 97 24.28 0.85 -36.82
N TRP A 98 24.95 1.99 -37.05
CA TRP A 98 26.34 2.01 -37.49
C TRP A 98 27.31 1.37 -36.47
N VAL A 99 27.12 1.63 -35.17
CA VAL A 99 27.91 0.99 -34.11
C VAL A 99 27.62 -0.50 -34.05
N THR A 100 26.34 -0.87 -34.15
CA THR A 100 25.92 -2.28 -34.14
C THR A 100 26.52 -3.07 -35.31
N TRP A 101 26.56 -2.48 -36.50
CA TRP A 101 27.21 -3.07 -37.68
C TRP A 101 28.72 -3.17 -37.49
N LEU A 102 29.37 -2.13 -36.97
CA LEU A 102 30.81 -2.13 -36.71
C LEU A 102 31.20 -3.22 -35.70
N VAL A 103 30.46 -3.35 -34.61
CA VAL A 103 30.63 -4.39 -33.58
C VAL A 103 30.47 -5.80 -34.15
N ARG A 104 29.66 -6.00 -35.21
CA ARG A 104 29.51 -7.32 -35.85
C ARG A 104 30.58 -7.57 -36.91
N LEU A 105 30.95 -6.54 -37.67
CA LEU A 105 31.88 -6.65 -38.79
C LEU A 105 33.32 -6.81 -38.34
N LEU A 106 33.79 -6.00 -37.38
CA LEU A 106 35.20 -6.02 -36.97
C LEU A 106 35.62 -7.38 -36.37
N PRO A 107 34.85 -8.00 -35.45
CA PRO A 107 35.14 -9.37 -34.99
C PRO A 107 35.10 -10.41 -36.09
N ALA A 108 34.16 -10.30 -37.04
CA ALA A 108 34.07 -11.24 -38.16
C ALA A 108 35.31 -11.16 -39.06
N LEU A 109 35.79 -9.95 -39.35
CA LEU A 109 37.05 -9.73 -40.06
C LEU A 109 38.25 -10.24 -39.26
N PHE A 110 38.28 -10.03 -37.94
CA PHE A 110 39.36 -10.51 -37.07
C PHE A 110 39.44 -12.04 -37.09
N VAL A 111 38.31 -12.73 -36.95
CA VAL A 111 38.25 -14.20 -37.04
C VAL A 111 38.63 -14.67 -38.44
N ALA A 112 38.14 -14.03 -39.51
CA ALA A 112 38.51 -14.38 -40.87
C ALA A 112 40.01 -14.22 -41.13
N SER A 113 40.62 -13.12 -40.69
CA SER A 113 42.08 -12.91 -40.79
C SER A 113 42.89 -13.91 -39.95
N GLY A 114 42.36 -14.34 -38.80
CA GLY A 114 42.98 -15.41 -38.01
C GLY A 114 42.93 -16.76 -38.74
N LEU A 115 41.80 -17.08 -39.37
CA LEU A 115 41.64 -18.30 -40.16
C LEU A 115 42.52 -18.30 -41.42
N THR A 116 42.66 -17.16 -42.12
CA THR A 116 43.55 -17.09 -43.29
C THR A 116 45.01 -17.31 -42.90
N LEU A 117 45.44 -16.80 -41.74
CA LEU A 117 46.79 -17.04 -41.22
C LEU A 117 47.06 -18.51 -40.91
N LEU A 118 46.05 -19.25 -40.44
CA LEU A 118 46.15 -20.70 -40.17
C LEU A 118 46.24 -21.53 -41.46
N LEU A 119 45.67 -21.05 -42.55
CA LEU A 119 45.57 -21.77 -43.82
C LEU A 119 46.66 -21.38 -44.84
N TRP A 120 47.38 -20.27 -44.62
CA TRP A 120 48.31 -19.70 -45.60
C TRP A 120 49.63 -19.25 -44.95
N GLU A 121 50.76 -19.83 -45.38
CA GLU A 121 52.08 -19.65 -44.74
C GLU A 121 52.72 -18.26 -44.91
N SER A 122 52.32 -17.45 -45.90
CA SER A 122 52.81 -16.06 -46.05
C SER A 122 52.02 -15.06 -45.19
N GLY A 123 52.53 -14.75 -44.00
CA GLY A 123 51.74 -14.08 -42.94
C GLY A 123 51.86 -12.56 -42.80
N GLN A 124 52.82 -11.86 -43.41
CA GLN A 124 53.08 -10.43 -43.11
C GLN A 124 51.87 -9.48 -43.31
N PRO A 125 51.16 -9.48 -44.46
CA PRO A 125 49.99 -8.60 -44.62
C PRO A 125 48.81 -9.00 -43.72
N VAL A 126 48.69 -10.29 -43.39
CA VAL A 126 47.64 -10.82 -42.51
C VAL A 126 47.90 -10.39 -41.05
N TRP A 127 49.15 -10.45 -40.59
CA TRP A 127 49.55 -9.93 -39.28
C TRP A 127 49.28 -8.44 -39.14
N LEU A 128 49.61 -7.63 -40.16
CA LEU A 128 49.33 -6.19 -40.16
C LEU A 128 47.82 -5.91 -40.04
N ALA A 129 47.00 -6.67 -40.78
CA ALA A 129 45.54 -6.58 -40.70
C ALA A 129 45.02 -6.94 -39.29
N LEU A 130 45.53 -8.02 -38.68
CA LEU A 130 45.16 -8.44 -37.33
C LEU A 130 45.50 -7.37 -36.28
N PHE A 131 46.71 -6.79 -36.32
CA PHE A 131 47.10 -5.72 -35.39
C PHE A 131 46.26 -4.44 -35.58
N SER A 132 45.94 -4.11 -36.84
CA SER A 132 45.07 -2.97 -37.15
C SER A 132 43.65 -3.17 -36.63
N LEU A 133 43.07 -4.36 -36.82
CA LEU A 133 41.76 -4.73 -36.28
C LEU A 133 41.76 -4.71 -34.74
N LEU A 134 42.81 -5.23 -34.11
CA LEU A 134 42.99 -5.18 -32.66
C LEU A 134 43.06 -3.73 -32.16
N GLY A 135 43.77 -2.85 -32.88
CA GLY A 135 43.81 -1.41 -32.61
C GLY A 135 42.44 -0.75 -32.73
N CYS A 136 41.65 -1.11 -33.76
CA CYS A 136 40.27 -0.66 -33.90
C CYS A 136 39.37 -1.16 -32.75
N HIS A 137 39.50 -2.42 -32.33
CA HIS A 137 38.74 -2.97 -31.20
C HIS A 137 39.09 -2.25 -29.89
N PHE A 138 40.38 -1.99 -29.66
CA PHE A 138 40.85 -1.25 -28.51
C PHE A 138 40.31 0.19 -28.52
N LEU A 139 40.38 0.88 -29.66
CA LEU A 139 39.85 2.24 -29.80
C LEU A 139 38.34 2.29 -29.56
N LEU A 140 37.57 1.34 -30.11
CA LEU A 140 36.13 1.26 -29.88
C LEU A 140 35.80 1.03 -28.39
N SER A 141 36.55 0.15 -27.75
CA SER A 141 36.44 -0.13 -26.31
C SER A 141 36.83 1.10 -25.47
N LEU A 142 37.83 1.88 -25.88
CA LEU A 142 38.24 3.10 -25.20
C LEU A 142 37.17 4.21 -25.31
N LEU A 143 36.61 4.41 -26.51
CA LEU A 143 35.64 5.47 -26.78
C LEU A 143 34.27 5.20 -26.15
N PHE A 144 33.83 3.94 -26.14
CA PHE A 144 32.46 3.58 -25.74
C PHE A 144 32.38 2.66 -24.53
N GLY A 145 33.49 2.09 -24.05
CA GLY A 145 33.51 1.14 -22.94
C GLY A 145 32.89 1.70 -21.67
N GLY A 146 33.14 2.97 -21.33
CA GLY A 146 32.50 3.63 -20.18
C GLY A 146 30.97 3.69 -20.30
N GLN A 147 30.46 3.96 -21.50
CA GLN A 147 29.01 4.02 -21.76
C GLN A 147 28.38 2.63 -21.72
N VAL A 148 29.06 1.60 -22.22
CA VAL A 148 28.60 0.20 -22.11
C VAL A 148 28.61 -0.26 -20.65
N HIS A 149 29.67 0.09 -19.91
CA HIS A 149 29.89 -0.32 -18.53
C HIS A 149 28.83 0.24 -17.57
N THR A 150 28.54 1.53 -17.65
CA THR A 150 27.50 2.17 -16.82
C THR A 150 26.14 1.49 -17.00
N ARG A 151 25.81 1.03 -18.21
CA ARG A 151 24.53 0.35 -18.51
C ARG A 151 24.42 -1.03 -17.87
N PHE A 152 25.52 -1.78 -17.74
CA PHE A 152 25.51 -3.04 -16.98
C PHE A 152 25.31 -2.81 -15.48
N HIS A 153 25.86 -1.72 -14.93
CA HIS A 153 25.66 -1.37 -13.52
C HIS A 153 24.21 -0.95 -13.22
N HIS A 154 23.50 -0.34 -14.18
CA HIS A 154 22.09 -0.01 -14.02
C HIS A 154 21.15 -1.23 -13.99
N VAL A 155 21.51 -2.35 -14.62
CA VAL A 155 20.74 -3.61 -14.56
C VAL A 155 20.99 -4.35 -13.26
N SER A 156 22.12 -4.09 -12.60
CA SER A 156 22.63 -4.91 -11.51
C SER A 156 22.60 -4.20 -10.17
N SER A 157 21.50 -4.40 -9.44
CA SER A 157 21.52 -4.40 -7.97
C SER A 157 21.86 -5.82 -7.46
N GLY A 158 23.01 -6.36 -7.90
CA GLY A 158 23.56 -7.63 -7.41
C GLY A 158 22.88 -8.89 -7.96
N ARG A 159 23.69 -9.91 -8.30
CA ARG A 159 23.23 -11.25 -8.72
C ARG A 159 22.25 -11.89 -7.71
N GLY A 160 22.41 -11.57 -6.42
CA GLY A 160 21.55 -12.07 -5.34
C GLY A 160 20.11 -11.58 -5.42
N GLU A 161 19.87 -10.32 -5.82
CA GLU A 161 18.50 -9.77 -5.89
C GLU A 161 17.67 -10.48 -6.97
N VAL A 162 18.21 -10.61 -8.18
CA VAL A 162 17.52 -11.31 -9.28
C VAL A 162 17.21 -12.76 -8.92
N GLN A 163 18.15 -13.45 -8.25
CA GLN A 163 17.95 -14.82 -7.79
C GLN A 163 16.84 -14.93 -6.74
N ASN A 164 16.78 -14.00 -5.79
CA ASN A 164 15.73 -14.00 -4.77
C ASN A 164 14.34 -13.73 -5.38
N TYR A 165 14.23 -12.81 -6.34
CA TYR A 165 12.97 -12.62 -7.07
C TYR A 165 12.59 -13.84 -7.92
N LEU A 166 13.56 -14.50 -8.53
CA LEU A 166 13.32 -15.74 -9.30
C LEU A 166 12.61 -16.80 -8.45
N GLU A 167 13.05 -16.99 -7.21
CA GLU A 167 12.44 -17.93 -6.27
C GLU A 167 11.02 -17.52 -5.88
N LEU A 168 10.76 -16.21 -5.66
CA LEU A 168 9.41 -15.70 -5.38
C LEU A 168 8.44 -15.91 -6.54
N PHE A 169 8.85 -15.56 -7.76
CA PHE A 169 8.03 -15.78 -8.95
C PHE A 169 7.78 -17.26 -9.19
N HIS A 170 8.79 -18.11 -8.95
CA HIS A 170 8.64 -19.54 -9.07
C HIS A 170 7.61 -20.11 -8.09
N LEU A 171 7.67 -19.69 -6.82
CA LEU A 171 6.68 -20.05 -5.80
C LEU A 171 5.27 -19.62 -6.23
N MET A 172 5.11 -18.37 -6.67
CA MET A 172 3.83 -17.84 -7.15
C MET A 172 3.27 -18.61 -8.36
N GLU A 173 4.13 -19.01 -9.31
CA GLU A 173 3.74 -19.72 -10.54
C GLU A 173 3.38 -21.20 -10.31
N GLN A 174 3.96 -21.84 -9.29
CA GLN A 174 3.74 -23.27 -9.01
C GLN A 174 2.45 -23.53 -8.23
N GLU A 175 1.96 -22.53 -7.50
CA GLU A 175 0.78 -22.68 -6.67
C GLU A 175 -0.49 -22.79 -7.51
N PRO A 176 -1.33 -23.82 -7.30
CA PRO A 176 -2.60 -23.91 -7.99
C PRO A 176 -3.51 -22.77 -7.54
N ALA A 177 -4.07 -22.02 -8.49
CA ALA A 177 -5.02 -20.93 -8.21
C ALA A 177 -6.40 -21.24 -8.81
N VAL A 178 -7.46 -20.99 -8.04
CA VAL A 178 -8.85 -21.12 -8.48
C VAL A 178 -9.53 -19.74 -8.58
N ALA A 179 -9.26 -18.86 -7.61
CA ALA A 179 -9.79 -17.51 -7.56
C ALA A 179 -9.30 -16.71 -8.77
N THR A 180 -10.26 -16.08 -9.46
CA THR A 180 -10.02 -15.31 -10.69
C THR A 180 -8.88 -14.31 -10.56
N LYS A 181 -8.77 -13.64 -9.40
CA LYS A 181 -7.70 -12.69 -9.13
C LYS A 181 -6.32 -13.35 -9.11
N LEU A 182 -6.15 -14.45 -8.36
CA LEU A 182 -4.88 -15.17 -8.29
C LEU A 182 -4.48 -15.74 -9.65
N VAL A 183 -5.45 -16.33 -10.38
CA VAL A 183 -5.26 -16.79 -11.75
C VAL A 183 -4.82 -15.64 -12.65
N SER A 184 -5.44 -14.45 -12.56
CA SER A 184 -5.06 -13.29 -13.36
C SER A 184 -3.65 -12.79 -13.05
N LEU A 185 -3.23 -12.80 -11.78
CA LEU A 185 -1.89 -12.38 -11.35
C LEU A 185 -0.82 -13.36 -11.87
N GLN A 186 -1.10 -14.66 -11.79
CA GLN A 186 -0.27 -15.71 -12.38
C GLN A 186 -0.28 -15.66 -13.92
N GLN A 187 -1.40 -15.32 -14.56
CA GLN A 187 -1.45 -15.21 -16.02
C GLN A 187 -0.71 -13.99 -16.55
N GLN A 188 -0.81 -12.84 -15.87
CA GLN A 188 0.02 -11.67 -16.16
C GLN A 188 1.52 -12.03 -16.08
N ALA A 189 1.87 -13.05 -15.30
CA ALA A 189 3.19 -13.66 -15.27
C ALA A 189 3.47 -14.65 -16.43
N THR A 190 2.47 -15.36 -16.95
CA THR A 190 2.69 -16.50 -17.87
C THR A 190 2.25 -16.31 -19.32
N LEU A 191 1.78 -15.12 -19.75
CA LEU A 191 1.13 -14.88 -21.06
C LEU A 191 1.90 -15.28 -22.33
N GLU A 192 3.18 -15.66 -22.25
CA GLU A 192 3.96 -16.13 -23.39
C GLU A 192 4.97 -17.20 -22.94
N HIS A 193 4.81 -18.44 -23.46
CA HIS A 193 5.71 -19.60 -23.36
C HIS A 193 6.93 -19.43 -22.44
N GLY A 194 6.84 -19.95 -21.20
CA GLY A 194 7.97 -20.10 -20.28
C GLY A 194 7.89 -19.38 -18.92
N GLY A 195 6.88 -18.53 -18.67
CA GLY A 195 6.71 -17.83 -17.37
C GLY A 195 7.71 -16.69 -17.12
N ILE A 196 7.48 -15.91 -16.06
CA ILE A 196 8.41 -14.85 -15.58
C ILE A 196 9.73 -15.49 -15.19
N HIS A 197 9.68 -16.61 -14.45
CA HIS A 197 10.87 -17.27 -13.93
C HIS A 197 11.88 -17.59 -15.05
N LEU A 198 11.44 -18.09 -16.21
CA LEU A 198 12.37 -18.37 -17.32
C LEU A 198 12.98 -17.09 -17.90
N ARG A 199 12.19 -16.01 -18.02
CA ARG A 199 12.65 -14.73 -18.59
C ARG A 199 13.66 -14.05 -17.68
N LEU A 200 13.42 -14.05 -16.37
CA LEU A 200 14.37 -13.55 -15.39
C LEU A 200 15.61 -14.45 -15.29
N ARG A 201 15.47 -15.77 -15.51
CA ARG A 201 16.62 -16.68 -15.57
C ARG A 201 17.50 -16.40 -16.79
N GLN A 202 16.89 -16.10 -17.94
CA GLN A 202 17.61 -15.63 -19.13
C GLN A 202 18.35 -14.33 -18.83
N LEU A 203 17.71 -13.37 -18.17
CA LEU A 203 18.37 -12.12 -17.75
C LEU A 203 19.55 -12.42 -16.80
N GLY A 204 19.36 -13.30 -15.82
CA GLY A 204 20.41 -13.75 -14.91
C GLY A 204 21.60 -14.37 -15.67
N ALA A 205 21.34 -15.19 -16.69
CA ALA A 205 22.37 -15.77 -17.53
C ALA A 205 23.14 -14.70 -18.34
N ILE A 206 22.43 -13.73 -18.92
CA ILE A 206 23.06 -12.58 -19.61
C ILE A 206 23.94 -11.79 -18.63
N MET A 207 23.48 -11.61 -17.39
CA MET A 207 24.26 -10.92 -16.36
C MET A 207 25.50 -11.68 -15.91
N VAL A 208 25.49 -13.02 -15.93
CA VAL A 208 26.71 -13.81 -15.70
C VAL A 208 27.74 -13.52 -16.80
N LEU A 209 27.31 -13.44 -18.06
CA LEU A 209 28.18 -13.12 -19.20
C LEU A 209 28.72 -11.68 -19.13
N ALA A 210 27.93 -10.71 -18.66
CA ALA A 210 28.34 -9.32 -18.49
C ALA A 210 29.35 -9.13 -17.34
N ASN A 211 29.33 -10.03 -16.34
CA ASN A 211 30.17 -9.94 -15.15
C ASN A 211 31.48 -10.74 -15.24
N LEU A 212 31.81 -11.37 -16.38
CA LEU A 212 33.06 -12.12 -16.55
C LEU A 212 34.31 -11.29 -16.26
N ARG A 213 34.26 -9.97 -16.47
CA ARG A 213 35.35 -9.03 -16.17
C ARG A 213 35.62 -8.82 -14.67
N HIS A 214 34.64 -9.07 -13.81
CA HIS A 214 34.70 -8.71 -12.39
C HIS A 214 35.22 -9.86 -11.51
N SER A 215 35.34 -11.06 -12.05
CA SER A 215 35.92 -12.21 -11.35
C SER A 215 37.37 -12.42 -11.79
N ALA A 216 38.28 -12.55 -10.82
CA ALA A 216 39.70 -12.76 -11.07
C ALA A 216 39.98 -14.01 -11.92
N ILE A 217 39.14 -15.04 -11.79
CA ILE A 217 39.28 -16.31 -12.53
C ILE A 217 38.85 -16.13 -13.99
N THR A 218 37.76 -15.40 -14.25
CA THR A 218 37.21 -15.24 -15.59
C THR A 218 37.78 -14.04 -16.33
N PHE A 219 38.51 -13.15 -15.65
CA PHE A 219 39.09 -11.95 -16.25
C PHE A 219 40.02 -12.24 -17.45
N PRO A 220 40.97 -13.21 -17.40
CA PRO A 220 41.83 -13.48 -18.55
C PRO A 220 41.03 -13.96 -19.78
N LEU A 221 40.02 -14.79 -19.55
CA LEU A 221 39.10 -15.24 -20.61
C LEU A 221 38.33 -14.04 -21.18
N TRP A 222 37.77 -13.20 -20.32
CA TRP A 222 37.09 -11.98 -20.73
C TRP A 222 37.99 -11.06 -21.55
N LEU A 223 39.26 -10.87 -21.15
CA LEU A 223 40.20 -10.00 -21.85
C LEU A 223 40.43 -10.47 -23.29
N VAL A 224 40.62 -11.79 -23.50
CA VAL A 224 40.77 -12.38 -24.84
C VAL A 224 39.49 -12.17 -25.66
N LEU A 225 38.32 -12.42 -25.07
CA LEU A 225 37.03 -12.23 -25.74
C LEU A 225 36.75 -10.74 -26.04
N GLN A 226 37.14 -9.82 -25.16
CA GLN A 226 36.94 -8.39 -25.36
C GLN A 226 37.85 -7.84 -26.45
N LEU A 227 39.13 -8.21 -26.44
CA LEU A 227 40.10 -7.77 -27.44
C LEU A 227 39.84 -8.39 -28.81
N GLY A 228 39.48 -9.68 -28.87
CA GLY A 228 39.26 -10.39 -30.13
C GLY A 228 37.86 -10.18 -30.71
N LEU A 229 36.82 -10.15 -29.85
CA LEU A 229 35.43 -10.22 -30.29
C LEU A 229 34.55 -9.07 -29.80
N LEU A 230 35.09 -8.05 -29.12
CA LEU A 230 34.27 -6.96 -28.56
C LEU A 230 33.14 -7.46 -27.65
N TRP A 231 33.43 -8.48 -26.84
CA TRP A 231 32.48 -9.23 -26.00
C TRP A 231 31.40 -8.37 -25.32
N ASP A 232 31.78 -7.31 -24.61
CA ASP A 232 30.86 -6.45 -23.86
C ASP A 232 29.77 -5.84 -24.75
N PHE A 233 30.08 -5.52 -26.01
CA PHE A 233 29.09 -4.97 -26.94
C PHE A 233 28.10 -6.02 -27.41
N HIS A 234 28.53 -7.27 -27.61
CA HIS A 234 27.64 -8.37 -27.96
C HIS A 234 26.72 -8.73 -26.79
N VAL A 235 27.26 -8.77 -25.56
CA VAL A 235 26.44 -8.98 -24.36
C VAL A 235 25.44 -7.84 -24.19
N LEU A 236 25.85 -6.58 -24.42
CA LEU A 236 24.93 -5.44 -24.40
C LEU A 236 23.84 -5.56 -25.48
N ALA A 237 24.18 -6.01 -26.69
CA ALA A 237 23.20 -6.21 -27.75
C ALA A 237 22.17 -7.29 -27.38
N VAL A 238 22.60 -8.40 -26.77
CA VAL A 238 21.71 -9.46 -26.28
C VAL A 238 20.83 -8.93 -25.15
N LEU A 239 21.40 -8.18 -24.22
CA LEU A 239 20.71 -7.55 -23.10
C LEU A 239 19.64 -6.54 -23.57
N GLU A 240 19.97 -5.66 -24.51
CA GLU A 240 19.00 -4.71 -25.11
C GLU A 240 17.94 -5.44 -25.95
N THR A 241 18.27 -6.56 -26.59
CA THR A 241 17.28 -7.38 -27.30
C THR A 241 16.29 -8.02 -26.33
N TRP A 242 16.77 -8.55 -25.20
CA TRP A 242 15.90 -9.04 -24.12
C TRP A 242 14.99 -7.93 -23.60
N LYS A 243 15.56 -6.75 -23.36
CA LYS A 243 14.83 -5.56 -22.90
C LYS A 243 13.74 -5.14 -23.90
N ARG A 244 14.02 -5.11 -25.20
CA ARG A 244 13.00 -4.78 -26.22
C ARG A 244 11.84 -5.79 -26.24
N ARG A 245 12.11 -7.07 -25.94
CA ARG A 245 11.09 -8.13 -25.94
C ARG A 245 10.24 -8.15 -24.68
N HIS A 246 10.86 -7.92 -23.52
CA HIS A 246 10.22 -8.18 -22.22
C HIS A 246 10.13 -6.95 -21.31
N GLY A 247 10.89 -5.89 -21.58
CA GLY A 247 11.04 -4.75 -20.68
C GLY A 247 9.73 -4.04 -20.34
N SER A 248 8.79 -3.94 -21.30
CA SER A 248 7.47 -3.35 -21.06
C SER A 248 6.60 -4.13 -20.06
N GLN A 249 6.89 -5.42 -19.86
CA GLN A 249 6.14 -6.31 -18.97
C GLN A 249 6.75 -6.38 -17.57
N VAL A 250 8.01 -5.97 -17.40
CA VAL A 250 8.72 -6.12 -16.12
C VAL A 250 8.02 -5.36 -15.00
N ARG A 251 7.50 -4.14 -15.26
CA ARG A 251 6.71 -3.41 -14.27
C ARG A 251 5.48 -4.20 -13.82
N SER A 252 4.69 -4.73 -14.76
CA SER A 252 3.48 -5.48 -14.42
C SER A 252 3.78 -6.75 -13.64
N TRP A 253 4.92 -7.40 -13.87
CA TRP A 253 5.36 -8.56 -13.09
C TRP A 253 5.55 -8.22 -11.61
N PHE A 254 6.25 -7.12 -11.31
CA PHE A 254 6.45 -6.70 -9.92
C PHE A 254 5.20 -6.13 -9.28
N THR A 255 4.33 -5.48 -10.05
CA THR A 255 3.00 -5.10 -9.58
C THR A 255 2.19 -6.34 -9.19
N ALA A 256 2.18 -7.38 -10.03
CA ALA A 256 1.46 -8.62 -9.75
C ALA A 256 2.01 -9.34 -8.50
N LEU A 257 3.33 -9.41 -8.35
CA LEU A 257 3.97 -9.94 -7.13
C LEU A 257 3.58 -9.12 -5.90
N GLY A 258 3.54 -7.79 -6.00
CA GLY A 258 3.14 -6.91 -4.92
C GLY A 258 1.68 -7.11 -4.51
N GLU A 259 0.77 -7.27 -5.47
CA GLU A 259 -0.63 -7.63 -5.20
C GLU A 259 -0.76 -9.00 -4.55
N TYR A 260 0.01 -9.99 -5.01
CA TYR A 260 0.02 -11.33 -4.42
C TYR A 260 0.48 -11.32 -2.96
N GLU A 261 1.57 -10.61 -2.63
CA GLU A 261 2.03 -10.44 -1.23
C GLU A 261 1.01 -9.68 -0.37
N ALA A 262 0.36 -8.64 -0.91
CA ALA A 262 -0.66 -7.90 -0.18
C ALA A 262 -1.88 -8.79 0.13
N LEU A 263 -2.34 -9.60 -0.82
CA LEU A 263 -3.40 -10.60 -0.61
C LEU A 263 -2.99 -11.64 0.43
N ALA A 264 -1.76 -12.14 0.36
CA ALA A 264 -1.23 -13.08 1.35
C ALA A 264 -1.19 -12.47 2.76
N SER A 265 -0.86 -11.17 2.88
CA SER A 265 -0.89 -10.46 4.16
C SER A 265 -2.32 -10.36 4.72
N LEU A 266 -3.30 -10.02 3.90
CA LEU A 266 -4.72 -9.98 4.31
C LEU A 266 -5.28 -11.39 4.58
N ALA A 267 -4.77 -12.42 3.90
CA ALA A 267 -5.10 -13.81 4.18
C ALA A 267 -4.58 -14.29 5.54
N ALA A 268 -3.47 -13.75 6.02
CA ALA A 268 -3.02 -13.98 7.39
C ALA A 268 -4.02 -13.40 8.41
N VAL A 269 -4.57 -12.20 8.15
CA VAL A 269 -5.62 -11.62 9.02
C VAL A 269 -6.83 -12.56 9.13
N HIS A 270 -7.35 -13.07 8.01
CA HIS A 270 -8.48 -14.01 8.05
C HIS A 270 -8.14 -15.34 8.75
N HIS A 271 -6.90 -15.80 8.61
CA HIS A 271 -6.44 -17.01 9.27
C HIS A 271 -6.34 -16.85 10.79
N ASP A 272 -5.82 -15.71 11.24
CA ASP A 272 -5.62 -15.40 12.66
C ASP A 272 -6.96 -15.06 13.35
N ASP A 273 -7.89 -14.42 12.63
CA ASP A 273 -9.21 -14.01 13.11
C ASP A 273 -10.35 -14.62 12.25
N PRO A 274 -10.68 -15.92 12.42
CA PRO A 274 -11.69 -16.58 11.58
C PRO A 274 -13.13 -16.11 11.82
N ASP A 275 -13.41 -15.53 12.99
CA ASP A 275 -14.74 -15.00 13.37
C ASP A 275 -15.04 -13.63 12.73
N TRP A 276 -14.04 -13.01 12.10
CA TRP A 276 -14.20 -11.73 11.41
C TRP A 276 -14.89 -11.94 10.06
N SER A 277 -15.94 -11.17 9.82
CA SER A 277 -16.73 -11.30 8.59
C SER A 277 -16.09 -10.60 7.40
N PHE A 278 -16.27 -11.17 6.21
CA PHE A 278 -15.99 -10.44 4.97
C PHE A 278 -17.11 -9.41 4.71
N PRO A 279 -16.78 -8.21 4.22
CA PRO A 279 -17.75 -7.15 4.03
C PRO A 279 -18.68 -7.46 2.85
N THR A 280 -19.97 -7.21 3.03
CA THR A 280 -20.95 -7.20 1.95
C THR A 280 -21.03 -5.81 1.35
N ILE A 281 -20.86 -5.68 0.03
CA ILE A 281 -20.94 -4.39 -0.66
C ILE A 281 -22.38 -4.13 -1.07
N ALA A 282 -23.03 -3.20 -0.37
CA ALA A 282 -24.39 -2.79 -0.65
C ALA A 282 -24.46 -1.79 -1.82
N PRO A 283 -25.62 -1.66 -2.50
CA PRO A 283 -25.86 -0.57 -3.44
C PRO A 283 -25.77 0.81 -2.79
N ALA A 284 -25.43 1.83 -3.57
CA ALA A 284 -25.44 3.22 -3.10
C ALA A 284 -26.81 3.62 -2.52
N GLY A 285 -26.80 4.39 -1.44
CA GLY A 285 -28.01 4.82 -0.72
C GLY A 285 -28.53 3.87 0.36
N LYS A 286 -27.93 2.67 0.49
CA LYS A 286 -28.12 1.81 1.67
C LYS A 286 -27.31 2.34 2.87
N PRO A 287 -27.75 2.07 4.10
CA PRO A 287 -26.96 2.38 5.29
C PRO A 287 -25.69 1.52 5.36
N LEU A 288 -24.69 1.99 6.10
CA LEU A 288 -23.65 1.16 6.67
C LEU A 288 -24.22 0.47 7.91
N GLN A 289 -24.12 -0.86 7.96
CA GLN A 289 -24.54 -1.69 9.08
C GLN A 289 -23.37 -2.58 9.52
N ALA A 290 -23.10 -2.61 10.81
CA ALA A 290 -22.14 -3.54 11.39
C ALA A 290 -22.66 -4.11 12.71
N ARG A 291 -22.47 -5.41 12.92
CA ARG A 291 -22.82 -6.09 14.17
C ARG A 291 -21.59 -6.65 14.86
N GLY A 292 -21.51 -6.46 16.16
CA GLY A 292 -20.34 -6.81 16.95
C GLY A 292 -19.08 -6.09 16.46
N LEU A 293 -19.19 -4.82 16.08
CA LEU A 293 -18.05 -4.01 15.63
C LEU A 293 -17.06 -3.80 16.77
N GLY A 294 -15.85 -4.30 16.59
CA GLY A 294 -14.71 -4.08 17.48
C GLY A 294 -13.63 -3.21 16.85
N HIS A 295 -12.72 -2.73 17.69
CA HIS A 295 -11.52 -2.02 17.23
C HIS A 295 -10.41 -3.03 16.87
N PRO A 296 -9.93 -3.11 15.62
CA PRO A 296 -8.97 -4.13 15.18
C PRO A 296 -7.65 -4.14 15.97
N LEU A 297 -7.21 -2.97 16.47
CA LEU A 297 -5.95 -2.84 17.21
C LEU A 297 -6.08 -3.08 18.73
N LEU A 298 -7.28 -3.34 19.25
CA LEU A 298 -7.47 -3.70 20.66
C LEU A 298 -7.36 -5.22 20.83
N THR A 299 -6.78 -5.68 21.92
CA THR A 299 -6.75 -7.11 22.26
C THR A 299 -8.14 -7.62 22.62
N ASP A 300 -8.41 -8.91 22.41
CA ASP A 300 -9.73 -9.50 22.70
C ASP A 300 -10.18 -9.29 24.16
N ALA A 301 -9.24 -9.30 25.10
CA ALA A 301 -9.51 -9.06 26.52
C ALA A 301 -10.00 -7.64 26.84
N SER A 302 -9.72 -6.66 25.98
CA SER A 302 -10.09 -5.25 26.16
C SER A 302 -11.12 -4.76 25.15
N ARG A 303 -11.46 -5.57 24.14
CA ARG A 303 -12.30 -5.20 23.02
C ARG A 303 -13.77 -5.42 23.38
N VAL A 304 -14.53 -4.32 23.48
CA VAL A 304 -16.00 -4.37 23.59
C VAL A 304 -16.61 -4.10 22.23
N ALA A 305 -17.43 -5.05 21.77
CA ALA A 305 -18.07 -5.01 20.47
C ALA A 305 -19.39 -4.23 20.53
N ASN A 306 -19.69 -3.44 19.50
CA ASN A 306 -20.88 -2.59 19.46
C ASN A 306 -21.59 -2.71 18.10
N ASP A 307 -22.91 -2.56 18.10
CA ASP A 307 -23.69 -2.55 16.86
C ASP A 307 -23.85 -1.11 16.36
N ILE A 308 -23.66 -0.90 15.05
CA ILE A 308 -23.85 0.41 14.43
C ILE A 308 -24.69 0.31 13.16
N GLU A 309 -25.47 1.37 12.95
CA GLU A 309 -26.17 1.62 11.70
C GLU A 309 -26.07 3.12 11.40
N ILE A 310 -25.52 3.47 10.23
CA ILE A 310 -25.26 4.84 9.79
C ILE A 310 -25.85 5.00 8.39
N GLY A 311 -26.80 5.91 8.23
CA GLY A 311 -27.59 6.02 7.00
C GLY A 311 -29.03 5.55 7.23
N ASN A 312 -29.91 5.99 6.32
CA ASN A 312 -31.35 5.68 6.19
C ASN A 312 -32.04 4.90 7.34
N PRO A 313 -32.97 5.50 8.12
CA PRO A 313 -33.59 6.81 7.92
C PRO A 313 -32.74 7.99 8.39
N HIS A 314 -31.75 7.76 9.25
CA HIS A 314 -30.90 8.81 9.80
C HIS A 314 -29.53 8.80 9.12
N CYS A 315 -29.05 9.95 8.67
CA CYS A 315 -27.78 10.03 7.95
C CYS A 315 -26.56 10.09 8.89
N CYS A 316 -26.74 10.32 10.20
CA CYS A 316 -25.62 10.48 11.14
C CYS A 316 -25.89 9.86 12.52
N LEU A 317 -24.85 9.33 13.18
CA LEU A 317 -24.87 9.02 14.61
C LEU A 317 -24.38 10.22 15.42
N LEU A 318 -25.16 10.65 16.40
CA LEU A 318 -24.75 11.66 17.38
C LEU A 318 -24.34 10.94 18.68
N VAL A 319 -23.03 10.79 18.88
CA VAL A 319 -22.43 10.01 19.97
C VAL A 319 -22.13 10.90 21.16
N THR A 320 -22.83 10.65 22.27
CA THR A 320 -22.67 11.41 23.54
C THR A 320 -22.11 10.53 24.65
N GLY A 321 -21.59 11.16 25.72
CA GLY A 321 -20.99 10.46 26.86
C GLY A 321 -19.78 11.19 27.40
N SER A 322 -19.33 10.80 28.60
CA SER A 322 -18.18 11.42 29.25
C SER A 322 -16.89 11.25 28.45
N ASN A 323 -15.84 11.99 28.82
CA ASN A 323 -14.50 11.67 28.34
C ASN A 323 -14.12 10.27 28.81
N MET A 324 -13.30 9.57 28.01
CA MET A 324 -12.84 8.19 28.26
C MET A 324 -13.92 7.09 28.15
N SER A 325 -15.17 7.43 27.85
CA SER A 325 -16.28 6.46 27.73
C SER A 325 -16.28 5.59 26.47
N GLY A 326 -15.36 5.84 25.53
CA GLY A 326 -15.22 5.05 24.29
C GLY A 326 -15.70 5.72 23.01
N LYS A 327 -16.17 6.98 23.05
CA LYS A 327 -16.66 7.73 21.87
C LYS A 327 -15.67 7.72 20.69
N SER A 328 -14.43 8.17 20.92
CA SER A 328 -13.38 8.22 19.90
C SER A 328 -13.01 6.82 19.40
N THR A 329 -13.02 5.82 20.29
CA THR A 329 -12.74 4.42 19.94
C THR A 329 -13.80 3.87 19.00
N LEU A 330 -15.09 4.16 19.23
CA LEU A 330 -16.17 3.77 18.31
C LEU A 330 -15.95 4.38 16.92
N LEU A 331 -15.72 5.70 16.84
CA LEU A 331 -15.47 6.39 15.58
C LEU A 331 -14.26 5.78 14.83
N ARG A 332 -13.13 5.57 15.54
CA ARG A 332 -11.94 4.91 14.94
C ARG A 332 -12.21 3.48 14.51
N SER A 333 -12.97 2.72 15.29
CA SER A 333 -13.36 1.34 14.93
C SER A 333 -14.15 1.34 13.62
N THR A 334 -15.12 2.24 13.46
CA THR A 334 -15.89 2.37 12.21
C THR A 334 -14.98 2.70 11.03
N GLY A 335 -14.08 3.69 11.19
CA GLY A 335 -13.16 4.10 10.13
C GLY A 335 -12.18 3.00 9.72
N LEU A 336 -11.56 2.34 10.69
CA LEU A 336 -10.60 1.25 10.45
C LEU A 336 -11.25 0.05 9.76
N ASN A 337 -12.43 -0.37 10.23
CA ASN A 337 -13.16 -1.48 9.62
C ASN A 337 -13.66 -1.13 8.22
N LEU A 338 -14.05 0.11 7.95
CA LEU A 338 -14.36 0.54 6.59
C LEU A 338 -13.13 0.47 5.69
N THR A 339 -11.95 0.89 6.16
CA THR A 339 -10.70 0.77 5.38
C THR A 339 -10.39 -0.69 5.07
N LEU A 340 -10.46 -1.59 6.07
CA LEU A 340 -10.30 -3.03 5.85
C LEU A 340 -11.33 -3.56 4.84
N ALA A 341 -12.59 -3.12 4.95
CA ALA A 341 -13.65 -3.54 4.04
C ALA A 341 -13.34 -3.17 2.58
N GLN A 342 -12.84 -1.95 2.36
CA GLN A 342 -12.49 -1.42 1.04
C GLN A 342 -11.27 -2.08 0.42
N MET A 343 -10.42 -2.72 1.24
CA MET A 343 -9.31 -3.54 0.75
C MET A 343 -9.76 -4.94 0.33
N GLY A 344 -10.97 -5.38 0.72
CA GLY A 344 -11.43 -6.76 0.61
C GLY A 344 -10.97 -7.66 1.76
N SER A 345 -10.38 -7.10 2.82
CA SER A 345 -10.02 -7.81 4.04
C SER A 345 -11.26 -8.22 4.82
N PRO A 346 -11.21 -9.29 5.64
CA PRO A 346 -12.17 -9.43 6.75
C PRO A 346 -12.11 -8.20 7.66
N VAL A 347 -13.25 -7.88 8.27
CA VAL A 347 -13.41 -6.78 9.23
C VAL A 347 -13.65 -7.33 10.63
N CYS A 348 -13.21 -6.59 11.65
CA CYS A 348 -13.43 -6.88 13.07
C CYS A 348 -14.88 -6.67 13.47
N ALA A 349 -15.78 -7.45 12.88
CA ALA A 349 -17.20 -7.49 13.13
C ALA A 349 -17.76 -8.86 12.72
N THR A 350 -18.82 -9.30 13.39
CA THR A 350 -19.55 -10.54 13.03
C THR A 350 -20.39 -10.38 11.76
N HIS A 351 -20.74 -9.14 11.42
CA HIS A 351 -21.42 -8.80 10.17
C HIS A 351 -21.05 -7.39 9.76
N TRP A 352 -20.87 -7.17 8.46
CA TRP A 352 -20.65 -5.86 7.85
C TRP A 352 -21.32 -5.76 6.48
N GLU A 353 -22.12 -4.72 6.31
CA GLU A 353 -22.72 -4.34 5.03
C GLU A 353 -22.59 -2.82 4.85
N SER A 354 -22.06 -2.37 3.72
CA SER A 354 -21.95 -0.94 3.45
C SER A 354 -21.92 -0.63 1.96
N PRO A 355 -22.43 0.53 1.52
CA PRO A 355 -22.15 1.01 0.17
C PRO A 355 -20.66 1.36 0.01
N PRO A 356 -20.20 1.61 -1.23
CA PRO A 356 -18.86 2.18 -1.46
C PRO A 356 -18.77 3.57 -0.81
N LEU A 357 -17.92 3.68 0.20
CA LEU A 357 -17.74 4.90 0.99
C LEU A 357 -16.32 5.45 0.85
N ARG A 358 -16.12 6.70 1.25
CA ARG A 358 -14.81 7.31 1.42
C ARG A 358 -14.75 7.90 2.82
N VAL A 359 -13.88 7.36 3.66
CA VAL A 359 -13.74 7.86 5.03
C VAL A 359 -12.99 9.19 5.03
N MET A 360 -13.56 10.17 5.73
CA MET A 360 -12.90 11.43 6.04
C MET A 360 -13.12 11.75 7.51
N THR A 361 -12.06 12.15 8.20
CA THR A 361 -12.11 12.33 9.65
C THR A 361 -11.68 13.73 10.06
N SER A 362 -12.13 14.16 11.24
CA SER A 362 -11.56 15.26 12.01
C SER A 362 -11.58 14.87 13.48
N MET A 363 -10.48 14.30 13.98
CA MET A 363 -10.37 13.79 15.36
C MET A 363 -9.11 14.25 16.08
N ARG A 364 -7.96 14.21 15.40
CA ARG A 364 -6.68 14.70 15.95
C ARG A 364 -6.25 15.90 15.13
N VAL A 365 -6.61 17.09 15.58
CA VAL A 365 -6.03 18.32 15.05
C VAL A 365 -4.84 18.67 15.94
N SER A 366 -3.66 18.83 15.34
CA SER A 366 -2.46 19.29 16.06
C SER A 366 -2.10 20.68 15.56
N ASP A 367 -1.69 21.57 16.47
CA ASP A 367 -1.14 22.87 16.08
C ASP A 367 0.05 22.70 15.13
N SER A 368 0.12 23.57 14.13
CA SER A 368 1.22 23.64 13.18
C SER A 368 1.98 24.93 13.46
N LEU A 369 2.86 24.89 14.46
CA LEU A 369 3.74 26.02 14.81
C LEU A 369 4.59 26.47 13.62
N ASP A 370 4.94 25.53 12.73
CA ASP A 370 5.66 25.74 11.47
C ASP A 370 4.85 26.52 10.43
N GLN A 371 3.51 26.43 10.44
CA GLN A 371 2.63 27.15 9.51
C GLN A 371 1.99 28.39 10.13
N GLY A 372 2.24 28.65 11.42
CA GLY A 372 1.64 29.79 12.15
C GLY A 372 0.12 29.73 12.24
N VAL A 373 -0.47 28.55 12.04
CA VAL A 373 -1.92 28.32 12.04
C VAL A 373 -2.37 27.92 13.43
N SER A 374 -3.38 28.60 13.97
CA SER A 374 -4.01 28.20 15.24
C SER A 374 -4.81 26.92 15.07
N PHE A 375 -4.90 26.14 16.15
CA PHE A 375 -5.67 24.89 16.26
C PHE A 375 -7.07 25.02 15.63
N TYR A 376 -7.77 26.09 15.97
CA TYR A 376 -9.12 26.36 15.48
C TYR A 376 -9.16 26.54 13.95
N PHE A 377 -8.19 27.23 13.36
CA PHE A 377 -8.17 27.42 11.91
C PHE A 377 -7.75 26.14 11.17
N ALA A 378 -6.83 25.36 11.72
CA ALA A 378 -6.49 24.03 11.17
C ALA A 378 -7.71 23.09 11.16
N GLU A 379 -8.50 23.13 12.23
CA GLU A 379 -9.75 22.38 12.32
C GLU A 379 -10.79 22.84 11.29
N LEU A 380 -10.97 24.15 11.12
CA LEU A 380 -11.86 24.69 10.08
C LEU A 380 -11.41 24.33 8.67
N GLN A 381 -10.11 24.36 8.38
CA GLN A 381 -9.58 23.91 7.09
C GLN A 381 -9.90 22.43 6.85
N ARG A 382 -9.77 21.59 7.87
CA ARG A 382 -10.11 20.17 7.79
C ARG A 382 -11.60 19.93 7.52
N LEU A 383 -12.48 20.63 8.23
CA LEU A 383 -13.93 20.57 7.97
C LEU A 383 -14.26 21.08 6.55
N LYS A 384 -13.60 22.14 6.10
CA LYS A 384 -13.74 22.66 4.74
C LYS A 384 -13.34 21.62 3.69
N GLU A 385 -12.25 20.89 3.88
CA GLU A 385 -11.83 19.82 2.96
C GLU A 385 -12.91 18.72 2.84
N ILE A 386 -13.54 18.35 3.95
CA ILE A 386 -14.64 17.37 3.95
C ILE A 386 -15.82 17.92 3.16
N VAL A 387 -16.27 19.14 3.48
CA VAL A 387 -17.38 19.82 2.79
C VAL A 387 -17.11 19.95 1.29
N ASP A 388 -15.93 20.43 0.91
CA ASP A 388 -15.55 20.59 -0.50
C ASP A 388 -15.50 19.23 -1.22
N THR A 389 -15.07 18.15 -0.55
CA THR A 389 -15.06 16.80 -1.14
C THR A 389 -16.46 16.31 -1.42
N VAL A 390 -17.40 16.52 -0.49
CA VAL A 390 -18.81 16.14 -0.69
C VAL A 390 -19.43 16.97 -1.82
N ARG A 391 -19.22 18.29 -1.80
CA ARG A 391 -19.79 19.23 -2.78
C ARG A 391 -19.28 19.01 -4.20
N ASN A 392 -18.00 18.66 -4.35
CA ASN A 392 -17.39 18.43 -5.66
C ASN A 392 -17.67 17.03 -6.22
N ARG A 393 -18.43 16.19 -5.51
CA ARG A 393 -18.88 14.89 -5.99
C ARG A 393 -19.95 15.07 -7.06
N THR A 394 -19.54 15.11 -8.32
CA THR A 394 -20.45 15.27 -9.47
C THR A 394 -20.91 13.94 -10.06
N ASP A 395 -20.13 12.88 -9.87
CA ASP A 395 -20.39 11.56 -10.42
C ASP A 395 -21.01 10.63 -9.34
N PRO A 396 -22.22 10.08 -9.58
CA PRO A 396 -22.84 9.11 -8.66
C PRO A 396 -22.04 7.82 -8.47
N THR A 397 -21.12 7.50 -9.38
CA THR A 397 -20.24 6.32 -9.27
C THR A 397 -19.11 6.53 -8.25
N GLN A 398 -18.81 7.78 -7.87
CA GLN A 398 -17.84 8.05 -6.82
C GLN A 398 -18.40 7.66 -5.44
N PRO A 399 -17.55 7.11 -4.56
CA PRO A 399 -17.98 6.70 -3.23
C PRO A 399 -18.53 7.88 -2.44
N GLN A 400 -19.62 7.63 -1.70
CA GLN A 400 -20.20 8.62 -0.78
C GLN A 400 -19.24 8.87 0.39
N VAL A 401 -19.22 10.08 0.96
CA VAL A 401 -18.34 10.36 2.10
C VAL A 401 -18.95 9.80 3.38
N LEU A 402 -18.14 9.03 4.12
CA LEU A 402 -18.36 8.71 5.53
C LEU A 402 -17.54 9.72 6.36
N PHE A 403 -18.20 10.68 7.00
CA PHE A 403 -17.50 11.61 7.90
C PHE A 403 -17.45 11.06 9.34
N LEU A 404 -16.29 11.21 10.00
CA LEU A 404 -16.13 10.85 11.41
C LEU A 404 -15.50 12.04 12.15
N LEU A 405 -16.33 12.73 12.93
CA LEU A 405 -15.99 14.01 13.56
C LEU A 405 -15.95 13.80 15.07
N ASP A 406 -14.77 13.90 15.67
CA ASP A 406 -14.61 13.71 17.11
C ASP A 406 -14.48 15.07 17.76
N GLU A 407 -15.49 15.47 18.53
CA GLU A 407 -15.39 16.60 19.45
C GLU A 407 -14.95 17.92 18.76
N ILE A 408 -15.59 18.25 17.63
CA ILE A 408 -15.15 19.36 16.77
C ILE A 408 -15.46 20.76 17.32
N LEU A 409 -14.66 21.74 16.91
CA LEU A 409 -14.80 23.18 17.16
C LEU A 409 -14.78 23.56 18.66
N GLN A 410 -13.96 22.87 19.45
CA GLN A 410 -13.84 23.14 20.89
C GLN A 410 -13.17 24.49 21.24
N GLY A 411 -12.45 25.10 20.30
CA GLY A 411 -11.68 26.33 20.53
C GLY A 411 -12.46 27.65 20.54
N THR A 412 -13.81 27.62 20.48
CA THR A 412 -14.65 28.84 20.43
C THR A 412 -15.75 28.86 21.49
N ASN A 413 -16.49 29.97 21.60
CA ASN A 413 -17.65 30.12 22.48
C ASN A 413 -18.72 29.07 22.16
N SER A 414 -19.32 28.46 23.19
CA SER A 414 -20.36 27.43 23.07
C SER A 414 -21.46 27.80 22.07
N ARG A 415 -21.96 29.04 22.07
CA ARG A 415 -23.02 29.47 21.14
C ARG A 415 -22.54 29.50 19.68
N GLU A 416 -21.32 29.98 19.44
CA GLU A 416 -20.74 30.00 18.09
C GLU A 416 -20.45 28.58 17.60
N ARG A 417 -19.95 27.73 18.49
CA ARG A 417 -19.73 26.31 18.23
C ARG A 417 -21.02 25.61 17.81
N HIS A 418 -22.13 25.80 18.54
CA HIS A 418 -23.43 25.22 18.19
C HIS A 418 -23.84 25.57 16.76
N ILE A 419 -23.77 26.86 16.42
CA ILE A 419 -24.16 27.36 15.09
C ILE A 419 -23.26 26.74 14.01
N ALA A 420 -21.94 26.74 14.23
CA ALA A 420 -20.99 26.22 13.27
C ALA A 420 -21.13 24.72 13.04
N VAL A 421 -21.22 23.91 14.12
CA VAL A 421 -21.43 22.46 14.03
C VAL A 421 -22.74 22.13 13.33
N GLN A 422 -23.83 22.83 13.68
CA GLN A 422 -25.12 22.65 13.04
C GLN A 422 -25.07 22.95 11.55
N GLN A 423 -24.43 24.06 11.14
CA GLN A 423 -24.28 24.43 9.74
C GLN A 423 -23.47 23.39 8.96
N VAL A 424 -22.33 22.96 9.49
CA VAL A 424 -21.45 21.97 8.85
C VAL A 424 -22.18 20.64 8.67
N LEU A 425 -22.77 20.11 9.75
CA LEU A 425 -23.49 18.83 9.69
C LEU A 425 -24.70 18.91 8.75
N THR A 426 -25.51 19.96 8.84
CA THR A 426 -26.66 20.16 7.94
C THR A 426 -26.22 20.16 6.48
N HIS A 427 -25.11 20.83 6.16
CA HIS A 427 -24.58 20.87 4.80
C HIS A 427 -24.11 19.48 4.33
N LEU A 428 -23.33 18.77 5.14
CA LEU A 428 -22.85 17.42 4.81
C LEU A 428 -24.01 16.45 4.54
N LEU A 429 -25.03 16.48 5.40
CA LEU A 429 -26.19 15.59 5.30
C LEU A 429 -27.05 15.93 4.08
N LYS A 430 -27.23 17.22 3.77
CA LYS A 430 -27.98 17.68 2.59
C LYS A 430 -27.34 17.23 1.28
N GLU A 431 -26.01 17.17 1.22
CA GLU A 431 -25.25 16.71 0.07
C GLU A 431 -25.07 15.17 0.04
N GLY A 432 -25.79 14.46 0.92
CA GLY A 432 -25.87 13.00 0.93
C GLY A 432 -24.66 12.29 1.52
N ALA A 433 -23.84 12.98 2.34
CA ALA A 433 -22.86 12.32 3.18
C ALA A 433 -23.52 11.68 4.40
N MET A 434 -22.90 10.63 4.92
CA MET A 434 -23.33 9.97 6.15
C MET A 434 -22.16 9.90 7.14
N GLY A 435 -22.42 9.70 8.43
CA GLY A 435 -21.30 9.74 9.37
C GLY A 435 -21.62 9.55 10.84
N ALA A 436 -20.63 9.83 11.67
CA ALA A 436 -20.76 9.89 13.11
C ALA A 436 -20.06 11.14 13.63
N VAL A 437 -20.70 11.79 14.60
CA VAL A 437 -20.14 12.93 15.31
C VAL A 437 -20.19 12.66 16.81
N SER A 438 -19.06 12.82 17.50
CA SER A 438 -19.02 12.78 18.96
C SER A 438 -19.16 14.19 19.53
N THR A 439 -19.85 14.32 20.66
CA THR A 439 -19.97 15.59 21.36
C THR A 439 -20.25 15.39 22.85
N HIS A 440 -19.84 16.37 23.67
CA HIS A 440 -20.31 16.51 25.06
C HIS A 440 -21.55 17.39 25.16
N ASP A 441 -21.96 18.00 24.05
CA ASP A 441 -23.01 18.98 23.99
C ASP A 441 -24.37 18.32 23.69
N LEU A 442 -25.15 18.08 24.73
CA LEU A 442 -26.42 17.37 24.64
C LEU A 442 -27.50 18.19 23.90
N ASP A 443 -27.35 19.52 23.86
CA ASP A 443 -28.31 20.41 23.21
C ASP A 443 -28.30 20.23 21.69
N LEU A 444 -27.19 19.81 21.09
CA LEU A 444 -27.11 19.48 19.66
C LEU A 444 -28.11 18.41 19.24
N ALA A 445 -28.47 17.49 20.14
CA ALA A 445 -29.45 16.43 19.85
C ALA A 445 -30.89 16.95 19.72
N GLN A 446 -31.17 18.15 20.23
CA GLN A 446 -32.52 18.72 20.27
C GLN A 446 -32.78 19.74 19.15
N ILE A 447 -31.74 20.14 18.41
CA ILE A 447 -31.82 21.21 17.41
C ILE A 447 -32.20 20.66 16.04
N GLU A 448 -33.18 21.27 15.36
CA GLU A 448 -33.47 20.96 13.95
C GLU A 448 -32.45 21.65 13.01
N PRO A 449 -32.04 21.01 11.90
CA PRO A 449 -32.52 19.73 11.36
C PRO A 449 -31.78 18.49 11.91
N LEU A 450 -30.87 18.65 12.88
CA LEU A 450 -30.06 17.53 13.38
C LEU A 450 -30.91 16.50 14.13
N ARG A 451 -31.90 16.95 14.91
CA ARG A 451 -32.83 16.08 15.62
C ARG A 451 -33.54 15.07 14.70
N SER A 452 -33.91 15.49 13.49
CA SER A 452 -34.55 14.61 12.50
C SER A 452 -33.53 13.78 11.70
N ALA A 453 -32.35 14.35 11.40
CA ALA A 453 -31.35 13.71 10.56
C ALA A 453 -30.36 12.79 11.29
N CYS A 454 -30.22 12.92 12.61
CA CYS A 454 -29.26 12.19 13.43
C CYS A 454 -29.94 11.21 14.39
N ARG A 455 -29.35 10.02 14.56
CA ARG A 455 -29.74 9.08 15.61
C ARG A 455 -28.87 9.31 16.86
N PRO A 456 -29.45 9.73 18.00
CA PRO A 456 -28.69 9.92 19.23
C PRO A 456 -28.33 8.57 19.85
N VAL A 457 -27.06 8.43 20.24
CA VAL A 457 -26.52 7.28 20.96
C VAL A 457 -25.59 7.76 22.06
N HIS A 458 -25.36 6.94 23.08
CA HIS A 458 -24.49 7.29 24.18
C HIS A 458 -23.72 6.12 24.79
N PHE A 459 -22.62 6.47 25.43
CA PHE A 459 -21.93 5.62 26.41
C PHE A 459 -22.24 6.09 27.82
N ARG A 460 -22.16 5.17 28.78
CA ARG A 460 -22.47 5.42 30.18
C ARG A 460 -21.27 5.08 31.06
N GLU A 461 -21.10 5.86 32.11
CA GLU A 461 -20.27 5.57 33.25
C GLU A 461 -21.08 5.05 34.45
N THR A 462 -20.44 4.21 35.25
CA THR A 462 -20.90 3.88 36.60
C THR A 462 -19.89 4.40 37.61
N VAL A 463 -20.39 5.03 38.67
CA VAL A 463 -19.56 5.50 39.78
C VAL A 463 -19.93 4.69 41.00
N GLU A 464 -18.96 3.93 41.50
CA GLU A 464 -19.09 3.12 42.70
C GLU A 464 -18.19 3.67 43.80
N THR A 465 -18.75 3.89 44.98
CA THR A 465 -17.97 4.26 46.16
C THR A 465 -17.47 2.99 46.83
N THR A 466 -16.17 2.73 46.74
CA THR A 466 -15.50 1.62 47.42
C THR A 466 -14.78 2.10 48.69
N GLU A 467 -14.38 1.19 49.57
CA GLU A 467 -13.63 1.51 50.81
C GLU A 467 -12.30 2.25 50.53
N THR A 468 -11.73 2.09 49.34
CA THR A 468 -10.49 2.75 48.89
C THR A 468 -10.73 4.05 48.11
N GLY A 469 -11.99 4.47 47.92
CA GLY A 469 -12.38 5.69 47.21
C GLY A 469 -13.50 5.50 46.18
N MET A 470 -13.90 6.57 45.51
CA MET A 470 -14.82 6.48 44.36
C MET A 470 -14.08 5.95 43.12
N ARG A 471 -14.56 4.84 42.56
CA ARG A 471 -14.10 4.25 41.30
C ARG A 471 -15.12 4.52 40.20
N MET A 472 -14.64 5.01 39.07
CA MET A 472 -15.42 5.18 37.85
C MET A 472 -15.13 4.00 36.92
N ASP A 473 -16.17 3.33 36.46
CA ASP A 473 -16.07 2.20 35.55
C ASP A 473 -16.85 2.48 34.26
N PHE A 474 -16.33 1.96 33.15
CA PHE A 474 -16.88 2.15 31.83
C PHE A 474 -17.11 0.78 31.20
N ASP A 475 -18.36 0.47 30.87
CA ASP A 475 -18.69 -0.80 30.21
C ASP A 475 -18.45 -0.77 28.70
N TYR A 476 -18.22 0.42 28.13
CA TYR A 476 -17.98 0.66 26.70
C TYR A 476 -19.09 0.11 25.78
N GLN A 477 -20.32 0.00 26.28
CA GLN A 477 -21.48 -0.43 25.50
C GLN A 477 -22.28 0.77 24.98
N LEU A 478 -22.50 0.78 23.67
CA LEU A 478 -23.29 1.77 22.96
C LEU A 478 -24.78 1.56 23.23
N ARG A 479 -25.48 2.64 23.58
CA ARG A 479 -26.91 2.62 23.90
C ARG A 479 -27.65 3.67 23.09
N GLU A 480 -28.92 3.42 22.83
CA GLU A 480 -29.78 4.40 22.16
C GLU A 480 -30.16 5.56 23.08
N GLY A 481 -30.37 6.73 22.48
CA GLY A 481 -30.76 7.95 23.18
C GLY A 481 -29.56 8.81 23.61
N VAL A 482 -29.89 9.94 24.22
CA VAL A 482 -28.90 10.93 24.72
C VAL A 482 -28.46 10.54 26.12
N ALA A 483 -27.19 10.77 26.45
CA ALA A 483 -26.66 10.52 27.79
C ALA A 483 -27.50 11.23 28.86
N THR A 484 -27.94 10.49 29.89
CA THR A 484 -28.82 11.01 30.95
C THR A 484 -28.07 11.55 32.17
N THR A 485 -26.76 11.30 32.28
CA THR A 485 -25.96 11.67 33.45
C THR A 485 -24.76 12.53 33.06
N THR A 486 -24.59 13.67 33.73
CA THR A 486 -23.40 14.51 33.63
C THR A 486 -22.56 14.38 34.90
N ASN A 487 -21.69 13.35 34.97
CA ASN A 487 -20.89 13.09 36.18
C ASN A 487 -19.57 13.87 36.26
N ALA A 488 -19.38 14.93 35.47
CA ALA A 488 -18.18 15.77 35.51
C ALA A 488 -17.87 16.32 36.92
N LEU A 489 -18.91 16.65 37.70
CA LEU A 489 -18.80 17.07 39.10
C LEU A 489 -18.32 15.93 40.03
N GLN A 490 -18.65 14.67 39.73
CA GLN A 490 -18.13 13.52 40.48
C GLN A 490 -16.67 13.24 40.11
N LEU A 491 -16.28 13.47 38.85
CA LEU A 491 -14.89 13.41 38.39
C LEU A 491 -13.99 14.41 39.14
N LEU A 492 -14.46 15.64 39.36
CA LEU A 492 -13.75 16.63 40.19
C LEU A 492 -13.56 16.18 41.65
N LYS A 493 -14.54 15.45 42.21
CA LYS A 493 -14.42 14.84 43.55
C LYS A 493 -13.38 13.72 43.56
N ILE A 494 -13.37 12.87 42.53
CA ILE A 494 -12.42 11.74 42.40
C ILE A 494 -10.97 12.23 42.30
N VAL A 495 -10.74 13.31 41.55
CA VAL A 495 -9.39 13.92 41.40
C VAL A 495 -9.00 14.75 42.63
N GLY A 496 -9.88 14.89 43.63
CA GLY A 496 -9.59 15.61 44.88
C GLY A 496 -9.65 17.14 44.77
N LEU A 497 -10.21 17.68 43.68
CA LEU A 497 -10.24 19.12 43.39
C LEU A 497 -11.38 19.87 44.10
N THR A 498 -12.31 19.16 44.73
CA THR A 498 -13.45 19.78 45.45
C THR A 498 -13.11 20.24 46.87
N ASN A 499 -11.91 19.98 47.38
CA ASN A 499 -11.46 20.43 48.70
C ASN A 499 -10.61 21.72 48.66
N LEU A 500 -10.61 22.44 47.53
CA LEU A 500 -9.98 23.76 47.41
C LEU A 500 -10.94 24.84 47.92
N SER A 501 -11.14 24.91 49.24
CA SER A 501 -11.86 25.99 49.92
C SER A 501 -10.92 26.77 50.82
#